data_AF-A0A7Y4TUT2-F1
#
_entry.id   AF-A0A7Y4TUT2-F1
#
_cell.length_a   1.000
_cell.length_b   1.000
_cell.length_c   1.000
_cell.angle_alpha   90.00
_cell.angle_beta   90.00
_cell.angle_gamma   90.00
#
_symmetry.space_group_name_H-M   'P 1'
#
loop_
_entity.id
_entity.type
_entity.pdbx_description
1 polymer ?
#
loop_
_entity_poly.entity_id
_entity_poly.type
_entity_poly.pdbx_seq_one_letter_code
_entity_poly.pdbx_strand_id
1 'polypeptide(L)'
;QWLIWVMNTWIERIESLRFSLLDGLQISLLQAGLLIVFAAGISYWLIEKARNGLLVGLSGLLGFTALRSYSFVEANGQQKIIVYNVPQKRAIDFIDQRKYVFVGDSDLIADDFARNFHLKPTRIFFRITPVDSLSNFQQQANYITFNNKNILLIDSTIGFLPTEDKPAIDLLVISKNPRIYISKLDAALHIKQVVFDGSASSWKTVYWKKDCDSLKIPWHDVTTQGAFVMNLR
;
A
#
# COMPACT_ATOMS: atom_id res chain seq x y z
N GLN A 1 -37.15 26.17 -6.82
CA GLN A 1 -35.80 26.76 -6.70
C GLN A 1 -35.32 26.83 -5.25
N TRP A 2 -36.11 27.34 -4.30
CA TRP A 2 -35.75 27.39 -2.87
C TRP A 2 -35.45 26.01 -2.24
N LEU A 3 -36.26 24.99 -2.54
CA LEU A 3 -36.03 23.60 -2.06
C LEU A 3 -34.72 22.99 -2.56
N ILE A 4 -34.32 23.29 -3.79
CA ILE A 4 -33.05 22.81 -4.37
C ILE A 4 -31.88 23.54 -3.73
N TRP A 5 -32.02 24.83 -3.45
CA TRP A 5 -31.01 25.61 -2.73
C TRP A 5 -30.82 25.09 -1.30
N VAL A 6 -31.91 24.84 -0.57
CA VAL A 6 -31.84 24.25 0.78
C VAL A 6 -31.20 22.87 0.74
N MET A 7 -31.56 22.01 -0.21
CA MET A 7 -30.95 20.70 -0.38
C MET A 7 -29.45 20.80 -0.64
N ASN A 8 -29.02 21.68 -1.55
CA ASN A 8 -27.61 21.87 -1.88
C ASN A 8 -26.82 22.47 -0.70
N THR A 9 -27.38 23.44 0.03
CA THR A 9 -26.75 23.99 1.23
C THR A 9 -26.64 22.96 2.35
N TRP A 10 -27.62 22.07 2.50
CA TRP A 10 -27.53 20.96 3.47
C TRP A 10 -26.49 19.92 3.06
N ILE A 11 -26.37 19.61 1.76
CA ILE A 11 -25.32 18.74 1.23
C ILE A 11 -23.94 19.35 1.51
N GLU A 12 -23.72 20.62 1.18
CA GLU A 12 -22.46 21.34 1.46
C GLU A 12 -22.14 21.39 2.97
N ARG A 13 -23.16 21.50 3.82
CA ARG A 13 -23.00 21.54 5.28
C ARG A 13 -22.69 20.16 5.88
N ILE A 14 -23.24 19.09 5.30
CA ILE A 14 -22.92 17.70 5.66
C ILE A 14 -21.54 17.32 5.14
N GLU A 15 -21.16 17.79 3.95
CA GLU A 15 -19.85 17.55 3.35
C GLU A 15 -18.72 18.31 4.10
N SER A 16 -19.01 19.49 4.64
CA SER A 16 -18.09 20.25 5.50
C SER A 16 -17.97 19.72 6.93
N LEU A 17 -18.90 18.87 7.39
CA LEU A 17 -18.72 18.10 8.62
C LEU A 17 -17.70 16.99 8.35
N ARG A 18 -16.43 17.26 8.67
CA ARG A 18 -15.30 16.29 8.73
C ARG A 18 -15.49 15.16 9.75
N PHE A 19 -16.73 14.81 10.09
CA PHE A 19 -17.13 13.66 10.90
C PHE A 19 -17.75 12.52 10.08
N SER A 20 -18.08 12.74 8.80
CA SER A 20 -18.66 11.70 7.92
C SER A 20 -17.65 10.60 7.55
N LEU A 21 -16.37 10.94 7.50
CA LEU A 21 -15.26 10.02 7.28
C LEU A 21 -14.39 10.02 8.52
N LEU A 22 -14.63 9.10 9.46
CA LEU A 22 -13.62 8.70 10.44
C LEU A 22 -12.46 7.99 9.70
N ASP A 23 -11.76 8.74 8.86
CA ASP A 23 -10.62 8.27 8.08
C ASP A 23 -9.51 7.83 9.05
N GLY A 24 -9.39 6.51 9.24
CA GLY A 24 -8.37 5.90 10.09
C GLY A 24 -8.89 4.91 11.14
N LEU A 25 -10.19 4.90 11.44
CA LEU A 25 -10.80 3.87 12.27
C LEU A 25 -11.28 2.70 11.42
N GLN A 26 -10.33 1.96 10.85
CA GLN A 26 -10.67 0.68 10.25
C GLN A 26 -10.97 -0.32 11.37
N ILE A 27 -12.26 -0.55 11.55
CA ILE A 27 -12.84 -1.56 12.41
C ILE A 27 -13.30 -2.68 11.46
N SER A 28 -12.78 -3.88 11.65
CA SER A 28 -13.24 -5.03 10.85
C SER A 28 -14.68 -5.38 11.22
N LEU A 29 -15.39 -6.10 10.34
CA LEU A 29 -16.76 -6.54 10.60
C LEU A 29 -16.87 -7.30 11.93
N LEU A 30 -15.84 -8.08 12.27
CA LEU A 30 -15.74 -8.79 13.55
C LEU A 30 -15.58 -7.84 14.75
N GLN A 31 -14.69 -6.84 14.65
CA GLN A 31 -14.52 -5.83 15.70
C GLN A 31 -15.81 -5.03 15.92
N ALA A 32 -16.54 -4.70 14.85
CA ALA A 32 -17.84 -4.04 14.93
C ALA A 32 -18.87 -4.93 15.62
N GLY A 33 -18.94 -6.22 15.27
CA GLY A 33 -19.78 -7.19 15.96
C GLY A 33 -19.51 -7.28 17.46
N LEU A 34 -18.24 -7.28 17.87
CA LEU A 34 -17.85 -7.28 19.29
C LEU A 34 -18.28 -6.00 20.03
N LEU A 35 -18.22 -4.85 19.36
CA LEU A 35 -18.73 -3.60 19.92
C LEU A 35 -20.26 -3.59 20.05
N ILE A 36 -20.98 -4.22 19.11
CA ILE A 36 -22.43 -4.42 19.21
C ILE A 36 -22.77 -5.34 20.39
N VAL A 37 -22.03 -6.44 20.56
CA VAL A 37 -22.19 -7.35 21.71
C VAL A 37 -21.90 -6.60 23.03
N PHE A 38 -20.86 -5.77 23.06
CA PHE A 38 -20.58 -4.91 24.20
C PHE A 38 -21.77 -3.98 24.50
N ALA A 39 -22.25 -3.22 23.52
CA ALA A 39 -23.35 -2.27 23.69
C ALA A 39 -24.65 -2.97 24.12
N ALA A 40 -25.01 -4.09 23.48
CA ALA A 40 -26.20 -4.87 23.81
C ALA A 40 -26.10 -5.49 25.22
N GLY A 41 -24.94 -6.05 25.58
CA GLY A 41 -24.71 -6.64 26.91
C GLY A 41 -24.80 -5.60 28.04
N ILE A 42 -24.17 -4.44 27.85
CA ILE A 42 -24.25 -3.33 28.82
C ILE A 42 -25.68 -2.78 28.92
N SER A 43 -26.37 -2.62 27.78
CA SER A 43 -27.76 -2.16 27.78
C SER A 43 -28.68 -3.13 28.53
N TYR A 44 -28.54 -4.44 28.26
CA TYR A 44 -29.29 -5.48 28.96
C TYR A 44 -29.00 -5.50 30.46
N TRP A 45 -27.74 -5.32 30.86
CA TRP A 45 -27.38 -5.20 32.27
C TRP A 45 -28.01 -3.98 32.94
N LEU A 46 -28.00 -2.82 32.29
CA LEU A 46 -28.57 -1.60 32.88
C LEU A 46 -30.09 -1.67 33.05
N ILE A 47 -30.79 -2.29 32.10
CA ILE A 47 -32.26 -2.42 32.13
C ILE A 47 -32.70 -3.48 33.13
N GLU A 48 -32.15 -4.70 33.04
CA GLU A 48 -32.61 -5.85 33.82
C GLU A 48 -31.83 -6.04 35.14
N LYS A 49 -30.77 -5.23 35.37
CA LYS A 49 -29.78 -5.43 36.45
C LYS A 49 -29.15 -6.82 36.47
N ALA A 50 -29.23 -7.54 35.35
CA ALA A 50 -28.78 -8.91 35.22
C ALA A 50 -27.26 -9.00 35.08
N ARG A 51 -26.58 -9.63 36.05
CA ARG A 51 -25.11 -9.79 36.06
C ARG A 51 -24.56 -10.45 34.77
N ASN A 52 -25.36 -11.31 34.15
CA ASN A 52 -25.00 -11.97 32.88
C ASN A 52 -24.81 -10.96 31.74
N GLY A 53 -25.61 -9.89 31.68
CA GLY A 53 -25.44 -8.83 30.68
C GLY A 53 -24.08 -8.12 30.79
N LEU A 54 -23.65 -7.87 32.03
CA LEU A 54 -22.35 -7.25 32.29
C LEU A 54 -21.21 -8.18 31.84
N LEU A 55 -21.30 -9.48 32.13
CA LEU A 55 -20.29 -10.45 31.71
C LEU A 55 -20.20 -10.57 30.19
N VAL A 56 -21.34 -10.63 29.49
CA VAL A 56 -21.38 -10.65 28.02
C VAL A 56 -20.78 -9.35 27.45
N GLY A 57 -21.17 -8.20 28.01
CA GLY A 57 -20.65 -6.91 27.59
C GLY A 57 -19.12 -6.83 27.74
N LEU A 58 -18.62 -7.14 28.94
CA LEU A 58 -17.18 -7.14 29.24
C LEU A 58 -16.41 -8.15 28.38
N SER A 59 -16.99 -9.31 28.09
CA SER A 59 -16.37 -10.30 27.19
C SER A 59 -16.25 -9.76 25.77
N GLY A 60 -17.28 -9.08 25.27
CA GLY A 60 -17.24 -8.39 23.97
C GLY A 60 -16.16 -7.31 23.93
N LEU A 61 -16.05 -6.49 24.98
CA LEU A 61 -15.03 -5.43 25.07
C LEU A 61 -13.61 -5.99 25.19
N LEU A 62 -13.43 -7.07 25.97
CA LEU A 62 -12.15 -7.76 26.12
C LEU A 62 -11.72 -8.36 24.78
N GLY A 63 -12.62 -9.05 24.07
CA GLY A 63 -12.38 -9.58 22.74
C GLY A 63 -12.01 -8.47 21.74
N PHE A 64 -12.74 -7.35 21.76
CA PHE A 64 -12.43 -6.19 20.91
C PHE A 64 -11.01 -5.65 21.19
N THR A 65 -10.69 -5.44 22.47
CA THR A 65 -9.38 -4.95 22.88
C THR A 65 -8.26 -5.91 22.49
N ALA A 66 -8.46 -7.22 22.68
CA ALA A 66 -7.49 -8.23 22.30
C ALA A 66 -7.22 -8.24 20.78
N LEU A 67 -8.28 -8.25 19.96
CA LEU A 67 -8.14 -8.18 18.50
C LEU A 67 -7.48 -6.87 18.05
N ARG A 68 -7.83 -5.75 18.68
CA ARG A 68 -7.25 -4.45 18.35
C ARG A 68 -5.76 -4.43 18.67
N SER A 69 -5.38 -4.91 19.86
CA SER A 69 -3.99 -5.04 20.29
C SER A 69 -3.20 -5.94 19.34
N TYR A 70 -3.73 -7.11 18.97
CA TYR A 70 -3.09 -8.01 18.00
C TYR A 70 -2.82 -7.30 16.67
N SER A 71 -3.84 -6.64 16.09
CA SER A 71 -3.69 -5.93 14.81
C SER A 71 -2.69 -4.78 14.87
N PHE A 72 -2.50 -4.18 16.05
CA PHE A 72 -1.55 -3.09 16.26
C PHE A 72 -0.11 -3.61 16.36
N VAL A 73 0.08 -4.74 17.05
CA VAL A 73 1.38 -5.43 17.14
C VAL A 73 1.83 -5.91 15.76
N GLU A 74 0.93 -6.51 14.98
CA GLU A 74 1.21 -6.92 13.60
C GLU A 74 1.64 -5.73 12.74
N ALA A 75 0.89 -4.62 12.80
CA ALA A 75 1.23 -3.41 12.04
C ALA A 75 2.54 -2.74 12.49
N ASN A 76 2.99 -2.96 13.74
CA ASN A 76 4.30 -2.48 14.20
C ASN A 76 5.45 -3.40 13.80
N GLY A 77 5.19 -4.66 13.47
CA GLY A 77 6.22 -5.62 13.04
C GLY A 77 6.46 -5.67 11.54
N GLN A 78 5.57 -5.08 10.73
CA GLN A 78 5.60 -5.20 9.28
C GLN A 78 6.76 -4.42 8.64
N GLN A 79 7.35 -5.01 7.60
CA GLN A 79 8.28 -4.34 6.69
C GLN A 79 7.98 -4.78 5.27
N LYS A 80 7.61 -3.85 4.37
CA LYS A 80 7.09 -4.20 3.04
C LYS A 80 7.47 -3.17 1.99
N ILE A 81 7.53 -3.61 0.74
CA ILE A 81 7.55 -2.73 -0.44
C ILE A 81 6.30 -3.04 -1.24
N ILE A 82 5.50 -2.02 -1.57
CA ILE A 82 4.28 -2.17 -2.35
C ILE A 82 4.38 -1.36 -3.63
N VAL A 83 4.33 -2.02 -4.78
CA VAL A 83 4.21 -1.36 -6.09
C VAL A 83 2.74 -1.44 -6.50
N TYR A 84 2.09 -0.28 -6.59
CA TYR A 84 0.65 -0.20 -6.84
C TYR A 84 0.31 -0.32 -8.31
N ASN A 85 -0.88 -0.87 -8.58
CA ASN A 85 -1.52 -0.76 -9.88
C ASN A 85 -2.25 0.59 -9.97
N VAL A 86 -1.54 1.63 -10.42
CA VAL A 86 -2.11 2.94 -10.73
C VAL A 86 -1.95 3.20 -12.23
N PRO A 87 -3.04 3.30 -13.00
CA PRO A 87 -2.95 3.47 -14.45
C PRO A 87 -2.08 4.66 -14.85
N GLN A 88 -1.14 4.44 -15.78
CA GLN A 88 -0.22 5.44 -16.33
C GLN A 88 0.76 6.07 -15.31
N LYS A 89 0.87 5.52 -14.09
CA LYS A 89 1.65 6.14 -13.01
C LYS A 89 2.58 5.17 -12.30
N ARG A 90 3.70 5.70 -11.81
CA ARG A 90 4.54 5.03 -10.81
C ARG A 90 4.02 5.36 -9.42
N ALA A 91 3.82 4.33 -8.61
CA ALA A 91 3.41 4.47 -7.23
C ALA A 91 3.99 3.33 -6.38
N ILE A 92 4.87 3.67 -5.44
CA ILE A 92 5.57 2.71 -4.59
C ILE A 92 5.56 3.21 -3.15
N ASP A 93 5.09 2.39 -2.21
CA ASP A 93 5.26 2.64 -0.78
C ASP A 93 6.36 1.73 -0.21
N PHE A 94 7.30 2.34 0.50
CA PHE A 94 8.28 1.66 1.34
C PHE A 94 7.81 1.75 2.79
N ILE A 95 7.45 0.61 3.37
CA ILE A 95 6.77 0.52 4.67
C ILE A 95 7.71 -0.07 5.70
N ASP A 96 7.90 0.67 6.79
CA ASP A 96 8.54 0.18 8.01
C ASP A 96 7.64 0.48 9.21
N GLN A 97 7.19 -0.58 9.87
CA GLN A 97 6.20 -0.51 10.94
C GLN A 97 4.92 0.20 10.46
N ARG A 98 4.51 1.26 11.15
CA ARG A 98 3.34 2.09 10.82
C ARG A 98 3.69 3.34 10.02
N LYS A 99 4.88 3.39 9.43
CA LYS A 99 5.36 4.54 8.66
C LYS A 99 5.62 4.14 7.22
N TYR A 100 5.41 5.05 6.29
CA TYR A 100 5.80 4.84 4.90
C TYR A 100 6.43 6.07 4.28
N VAL A 101 7.35 5.82 3.34
CA VAL A 101 7.85 6.81 2.38
C VAL A 101 7.31 6.42 1.01
N PHE A 102 6.79 7.40 0.27
CA PHE A 102 6.24 7.20 -1.07
C PHE A 102 7.24 7.63 -2.14
N VAL A 103 7.43 6.77 -3.14
CA VAL A 103 8.22 7.07 -4.34
C VAL A 103 7.33 6.85 -5.55
N GLY A 104 7.06 7.93 -6.29
CA GLY A 104 6.11 7.87 -7.41
C GLY A 104 5.94 9.22 -8.09
N ASP A 105 4.96 9.29 -8.99
CA ASP A 105 4.61 10.54 -9.64
C ASP A 105 3.98 11.52 -8.64
N SER A 106 4.44 12.76 -8.64
CA SER A 106 4.10 13.78 -7.63
C SER A 106 2.63 14.20 -7.67
N ASP A 107 1.96 14.05 -8.80
CA ASP A 107 0.55 14.38 -8.93
C ASP A 107 -0.35 13.38 -8.20
N LEU A 108 0.12 12.18 -7.85
CA LEU A 108 -0.59 11.27 -6.93
C LEU A 108 -0.59 11.75 -5.48
N ILE A 109 0.24 12.74 -5.14
CA ILE A 109 0.23 13.39 -3.83
C ILE A 109 -0.80 14.53 -3.82
N ALA A 110 -1.05 15.15 -4.98
CA ALA A 110 -1.94 16.31 -5.15
C ALA A 110 -3.37 15.94 -5.59
N ASP A 111 -3.55 14.87 -6.36
CA ASP A 111 -4.85 14.39 -6.85
C ASP A 111 -5.51 13.47 -5.83
N ASP A 112 -6.56 13.98 -5.18
CA ASP A 112 -7.32 13.26 -4.18
C ASP A 112 -8.00 12.00 -4.76
N PHE A 113 -8.39 11.97 -6.04
CA PHE A 113 -9.13 10.82 -6.58
C PHE A 113 -8.23 9.59 -6.75
N ALA A 114 -7.15 9.70 -7.53
CA ALA A 114 -6.23 8.57 -7.74
C ALA A 114 -5.62 8.06 -6.42
N ARG A 115 -5.32 8.96 -5.49
CA ARG A 115 -4.88 8.63 -4.14
C ARG A 115 -5.94 7.88 -3.33
N ASN A 116 -7.20 8.33 -3.37
CA ASN A 116 -8.29 7.74 -2.59
C ASN A 116 -8.70 6.34 -3.06
N PHE A 117 -8.57 6.03 -4.35
CA PHE A 117 -8.97 4.72 -4.89
C PHE A 117 -7.84 3.68 -4.91
N HIS A 118 -6.59 4.09 -5.13
CA HIS A 118 -5.50 3.12 -5.31
C HIS A 118 -4.57 2.99 -4.10
N LEU A 119 -4.34 4.08 -3.36
CA LEU A 119 -3.32 4.12 -2.31
C LEU A 119 -3.94 4.09 -0.91
N LYS A 120 -4.97 4.91 -0.69
CA LYS A 120 -5.61 5.09 0.62
C LYS A 120 -6.15 3.79 1.24
N PRO A 121 -6.85 2.90 0.51
CA PRO A 121 -7.38 1.67 1.10
C PRO A 121 -6.27 0.78 1.67
N THR A 122 -5.18 0.63 0.91
CA THR A 122 -3.99 -0.14 1.31
C THR A 122 -3.27 0.49 2.49
N ARG A 123 -3.10 1.82 2.49
CA ARG A 123 -2.47 2.56 3.59
C ARG A 123 -3.28 2.48 4.89
N ILE A 124 -4.62 2.51 4.78
CA ILE A 124 -5.53 2.29 5.91
C ILE A 124 -5.42 0.84 6.40
N PHE A 125 -5.46 -0.13 5.48
CA PHE A 125 -5.34 -1.56 5.78
C PHE A 125 -4.07 -1.89 6.57
N PHE A 126 -2.93 -1.39 6.10
CA PHE A 126 -1.65 -1.58 6.79
C PHE A 126 -1.45 -0.63 7.98
N ARG A 127 -2.40 0.26 8.27
CA ARG A 127 -2.34 1.22 9.40
C ARG A 127 -1.12 2.14 9.37
N ILE A 128 -0.70 2.53 8.17
CA ILE A 128 0.51 3.31 7.93
C ILE A 128 0.22 4.79 7.73
N THR A 129 1.16 5.63 8.15
CA THR A 129 1.11 7.09 8.01
C THR A 129 2.36 7.60 7.28
N PRO A 130 2.25 8.67 6.47
CA PRO A 130 3.39 9.19 5.73
C PRO A 130 4.43 9.77 6.68
N VAL A 131 5.70 9.65 6.30
CA VAL A 131 6.84 10.36 6.89
C VAL A 131 7.77 10.85 5.79
N ASP A 132 8.55 11.89 6.08
CA ASP A 132 9.48 12.45 5.09
C ASP A 132 10.68 11.52 4.82
N SER A 133 11.08 10.73 5.81
CA SER A 133 12.17 9.76 5.69
C SER A 133 12.06 8.60 6.68
N LEU A 134 12.72 7.50 6.36
CA LEU A 134 12.94 6.35 7.24
C LEU A 134 14.45 6.13 7.37
N SER A 135 14.92 5.71 8.56
CA SER A 135 16.35 5.51 8.82
C SER A 135 16.99 4.40 7.99
N ASN A 136 16.18 3.42 7.57
CA ASN A 136 16.53 2.28 6.74
C ASN A 136 16.22 2.51 5.25
N PHE A 137 15.85 3.74 4.85
CA PHE A 137 15.57 4.11 3.47
C PHE A 137 16.60 5.12 2.97
N GLN A 138 17.27 4.80 1.88
CA GLN A 138 18.20 5.69 1.21
C GLN A 138 17.91 5.66 -0.29
N GLN A 139 17.75 6.83 -0.90
CA GLN A 139 17.54 6.98 -2.33
C GLN A 139 18.62 7.86 -2.93
N GLN A 140 19.29 7.35 -3.97
CA GLN A 140 20.21 8.09 -4.80
C GLN A 140 19.79 7.96 -6.27
N ALA A 141 19.24 9.05 -6.81
CA ALA A 141 18.62 9.07 -8.13
C ALA A 141 17.60 7.93 -8.30
N ASN A 142 17.93 6.95 -9.13
CA ASN A 142 17.08 5.82 -9.47
C ASN A 142 17.43 4.52 -8.72
N TYR A 143 18.37 4.58 -7.76
CA TYR A 143 18.74 3.46 -6.91
C TYR A 143 18.28 3.71 -5.48
N ILE A 144 17.65 2.71 -4.87
CA ILE A 144 17.10 2.76 -3.52
C ILE A 144 17.66 1.59 -2.72
N THR A 145 18.12 1.86 -1.51
CA THR A 145 18.40 0.83 -0.50
C THR A 145 17.34 0.91 0.59
N PHE A 146 16.65 -0.20 0.84
CA PHE A 146 15.63 -0.29 1.88
C PHE A 146 15.72 -1.61 2.65
N ASN A 147 15.95 -1.57 3.97
CA ASN A 147 16.09 -2.79 4.81
C ASN A 147 17.05 -3.83 4.20
N ASN A 148 18.24 -3.38 3.77
CA ASN A 148 19.27 -4.20 3.11
C ASN A 148 18.81 -4.84 1.79
N LYS A 149 17.76 -4.31 1.16
CA LYS A 149 17.39 -4.63 -0.22
C LYS A 149 17.84 -3.54 -1.15
N ASN A 150 18.32 -3.95 -2.32
CA ASN A 150 18.72 -3.08 -3.40
C ASN A 150 17.61 -3.02 -4.44
N ILE A 151 17.04 -1.84 -4.65
CA ILE A 151 15.95 -1.59 -5.58
C ILE A 151 16.43 -0.64 -6.66
N LEU A 152 16.28 -1.05 -7.91
CA LEU A 152 16.60 -0.22 -9.07
C LEU A 152 15.32 0.20 -9.77
N LEU A 153 15.16 1.50 -9.98
CA LEU A 153 14.07 2.09 -10.75
C LEU A 153 14.57 2.42 -12.15
N ILE A 154 13.86 2.03 -13.19
CA ILE A 154 14.19 2.38 -14.57
C ILE A 154 12.95 2.96 -15.25
N ASP A 155 12.99 4.26 -15.54
CA ASP A 155 11.93 4.98 -16.26
C ASP A 155 12.42 5.61 -17.58
N SER A 156 13.72 5.56 -17.83
CA SER A 156 14.41 6.17 -18.96
C SER A 156 15.47 5.21 -19.52
N THR A 157 15.90 5.47 -20.74
CA THR A 157 16.89 4.63 -21.42
C THR A 157 18.23 4.74 -20.69
N ILE A 158 18.66 3.64 -20.08
CA ILE A 158 19.95 3.52 -19.41
C ILE A 158 20.72 2.33 -19.99
N GLY A 159 22.03 2.47 -20.12
CA GLY A 159 22.93 1.40 -20.51
C GLY A 159 23.81 1.01 -19.34
N PHE A 160 23.97 -0.29 -19.12
CA PHE A 160 24.96 -0.84 -18.20
C PHE A 160 26.06 -1.52 -19.00
N LEU A 161 27.31 -1.34 -18.56
CA LEU A 161 28.42 -2.10 -19.11
C LEU A 161 28.40 -3.50 -18.48
N PRO A 162 28.54 -4.57 -19.28
CA PRO A 162 28.68 -5.92 -18.74
C PRO A 162 29.86 -5.99 -17.77
N THR A 163 29.68 -6.72 -16.68
CA THR A 163 30.69 -6.91 -15.63
C THR A 163 30.61 -8.35 -15.11
N GLU A 164 31.75 -8.90 -14.72
CA GLU A 164 31.80 -10.22 -14.08
C GLU A 164 31.26 -10.15 -12.65
N ASP A 165 31.60 -9.09 -11.91
CA ASP A 165 31.04 -8.82 -10.58
C ASP A 165 29.74 -8.02 -10.72
N LYS A 166 28.63 -8.74 -10.82
CA LYS A 166 27.30 -8.16 -11.02
C LYS A 166 26.70 -7.76 -9.67
N PRO A 167 26.42 -6.48 -9.40
CA PRO A 167 25.73 -6.09 -8.19
C PRO A 167 24.33 -6.72 -8.13
N ALA A 168 23.95 -7.17 -6.93
CA ALA A 168 22.65 -7.79 -6.69
C ALA A 168 21.55 -6.73 -6.61
N ILE A 169 20.51 -6.91 -7.42
CA ILE A 169 19.28 -6.11 -7.43
C ILE A 169 18.13 -7.01 -6.99
N ASP A 170 17.66 -6.80 -5.76
CA ASP A 170 16.56 -7.59 -5.20
C ASP A 170 15.22 -7.27 -5.88
N LEU A 171 15.04 -6.02 -6.34
CA LEU A 171 13.83 -5.59 -7.03
C LEU A 171 14.17 -4.58 -8.13
N LEU A 172 13.89 -4.93 -9.38
CA LEU A 172 13.94 -4.02 -10.52
C LEU A 172 12.52 -3.55 -10.84
N VAL A 173 12.24 -2.25 -10.71
CA VAL A 173 10.96 -1.66 -11.13
C VAL A 173 11.15 -0.93 -12.44
N ILE A 174 10.41 -1.37 -13.47
CA ILE A 174 10.39 -0.74 -14.79
C ILE A 174 9.11 0.08 -14.92
N SER A 175 9.30 1.36 -15.23
CA SER A 175 8.25 2.36 -15.38
C SER A 175 8.26 2.93 -16.78
N LYS A 176 7.14 3.51 -17.21
CA LYS A 176 6.99 4.19 -18.51
C LYS A 176 7.42 3.27 -19.65
N ASN A 177 8.18 3.81 -20.60
CA ASN A 177 8.55 3.10 -21.83
C ASN A 177 10.05 3.30 -22.16
N PRO A 178 11.00 2.93 -21.29
CA PRO A 178 12.43 2.98 -21.61
C PRO A 178 12.78 2.08 -22.80
N ARG A 179 13.87 2.40 -23.51
CA ARG A 179 14.43 1.55 -24.56
C ARG A 179 15.52 0.67 -23.95
N ILE A 180 15.10 -0.42 -23.29
CA ILE A 180 16.00 -1.37 -22.61
C ILE A 180 15.79 -2.78 -23.14
N TYR A 181 16.82 -3.60 -23.00
CA TYR A 181 16.81 -5.04 -23.25
C TYR A 181 17.14 -5.74 -21.94
N ILE A 182 16.28 -6.63 -21.45
CA ILE A 182 16.50 -7.26 -20.14
C ILE A 182 17.77 -8.11 -20.16
N SER A 183 18.11 -8.71 -21.30
CA SER A 183 19.38 -9.44 -21.49
C SER A 183 20.62 -8.60 -21.26
N LYS A 184 20.61 -7.30 -21.63
CA LYS A 184 21.73 -6.39 -21.34
C LYS A 184 21.79 -6.01 -19.86
N LEU A 185 20.64 -5.89 -19.21
CA LEU A 185 20.58 -5.65 -17.77
C LEU A 185 21.11 -6.86 -17.01
N ASP A 186 20.67 -8.07 -17.36
CA ASP A 186 21.14 -9.33 -16.78
C ASP A 186 22.64 -9.56 -17.00
N ALA A 187 23.20 -9.10 -18.13
CA ALA A 187 24.63 -9.15 -18.38
C ALA A 187 25.47 -8.27 -17.42
N ALA A 188 24.85 -7.30 -16.75
CA ALA A 188 25.54 -6.37 -15.85
C ALA A 188 25.05 -6.44 -14.39
N LEU A 189 23.87 -6.97 -14.13
CA LEU A 189 23.18 -6.96 -12.84
C LEU A 189 22.67 -8.35 -12.51
N HIS A 190 22.72 -8.74 -11.23
CA HIS A 190 22.06 -9.96 -10.78
C HIS A 190 20.65 -9.62 -10.27
N ILE A 191 19.65 -9.75 -11.14
CA ILE A 191 18.26 -9.33 -10.87
C ILE A 191 17.46 -10.50 -10.31
N LYS A 192 16.88 -10.32 -9.12
CA LYS A 192 16.09 -11.36 -8.46
C LYS A 192 14.60 -11.31 -8.80
N GLN A 193 14.07 -10.12 -9.04
CA GLN A 193 12.65 -9.91 -9.34
C GLN A 193 12.48 -8.65 -10.18
N VAL A 194 11.65 -8.73 -11.22
CA VAL A 194 11.22 -7.58 -12.02
C VAL A 194 9.77 -7.25 -11.71
N VAL A 195 9.44 -5.96 -11.64
CA VAL A 195 8.07 -5.47 -11.55
C VAL A 195 7.85 -4.41 -12.61
N PHE A 196 6.80 -4.58 -13.41
CA PHE A 196 6.32 -3.54 -14.32
C PHE A 196 5.24 -2.75 -13.58
N ASP A 197 5.45 -1.45 -13.38
CA ASP A 197 4.47 -0.60 -12.71
C ASP A 197 3.34 -0.17 -13.66
N GLY A 198 2.34 0.54 -13.12
CA GLY A 198 1.15 0.93 -13.87
C GLY A 198 1.39 1.94 -15.00
N SER A 199 2.59 2.52 -15.09
CA SER A 199 2.99 3.41 -16.19
C SER A 199 3.61 2.67 -17.38
N ALA A 200 3.94 1.38 -17.23
CA ALA A 200 4.45 0.56 -18.31
C ALA A 200 3.37 0.22 -19.34
N SER A 201 3.64 0.45 -20.62
CA SER A 201 2.66 0.12 -21.67
C SER A 201 2.56 -1.39 -21.91
N SER A 202 1.34 -1.89 -22.09
CA SER A 202 1.07 -3.33 -22.27
C SER A 202 1.83 -3.93 -23.45
N TRP A 203 2.03 -3.18 -24.54
CA TRP A 203 2.76 -3.69 -25.70
C TRP A 203 4.26 -3.88 -25.41
N LYS A 204 4.88 -3.01 -24.58
CA LYS A 204 6.28 -3.18 -24.16
C LYS A 204 6.45 -4.30 -23.15
N THR A 205 5.53 -4.40 -22.19
CA THR A 205 5.63 -5.44 -21.16
C THR A 205 5.58 -6.84 -21.78
N VAL A 206 4.90 -7.06 -22.91
CA VAL A 206 4.95 -8.34 -23.66
C VAL A 206 6.39 -8.74 -24.03
N TYR A 207 7.19 -7.81 -24.55
CA TYR A 207 8.59 -8.09 -24.91
C TYR A 207 9.45 -8.33 -23.67
N TRP A 208 9.31 -7.49 -22.64
CA TRP A 208 10.09 -7.66 -21.41
C TRP A 208 9.74 -8.93 -20.65
N LYS A 209 8.46 -9.34 -20.62
CA LYS A 209 8.02 -10.62 -20.04
C LYS A 209 8.69 -11.78 -20.75
N LYS A 210 8.68 -11.78 -22.09
CA LYS A 210 9.35 -12.82 -22.88
C LYS A 210 10.85 -12.88 -22.61
N ASP A 211 11.53 -11.73 -22.48
CA ASP A 211 12.94 -11.71 -22.12
C ASP A 211 13.15 -12.27 -20.70
N CYS A 212 12.31 -11.88 -19.72
CA CYS A 212 12.39 -12.37 -18.35
C CYS A 212 12.18 -13.90 -18.29
N ASP A 213 11.19 -14.42 -19.02
CA ASP A 213 10.93 -15.86 -19.13
C ASP A 213 12.14 -16.62 -19.71
N SER A 214 12.75 -16.08 -20.77
CA SER A 214 13.95 -16.66 -21.38
C SER A 214 15.15 -16.67 -20.44
N LEU A 215 15.29 -15.63 -19.61
CA LEU A 215 16.39 -15.48 -18.65
C LEU A 215 16.07 -16.13 -17.29
N LYS A 216 14.87 -16.70 -17.13
CA LYS A 216 14.35 -17.27 -15.87
C LYS A 216 14.34 -16.25 -14.72
N ILE A 217 14.10 -14.99 -15.03
CA ILE A 217 13.95 -13.92 -14.04
C ILE A 217 12.46 -13.81 -13.68
N PRO A 218 12.10 -13.98 -12.41
CA PRO A 218 10.72 -13.76 -11.95
C PRO A 218 10.24 -12.34 -12.27
N TRP A 219 9.00 -12.22 -12.76
CA TRP A 219 8.41 -10.93 -13.08
C TRP A 219 6.98 -10.80 -12.55
N HIS A 220 6.53 -9.57 -12.33
CA HIS A 220 5.15 -9.25 -11.96
C HIS A 220 4.69 -8.00 -12.71
N ASP A 221 3.54 -8.08 -13.37
CA ASP A 221 2.91 -6.93 -14.03
C ASP A 221 1.70 -6.49 -13.22
N VAL A 222 1.80 -5.29 -12.61
CA VAL A 222 0.76 -4.81 -11.71
C VAL A 222 -0.59 -4.58 -12.41
N THR A 223 -0.56 -4.33 -13.73
CA THR A 223 -1.79 -4.10 -14.51
C THR A 223 -2.61 -5.37 -14.68
N THR A 224 -1.96 -6.53 -14.74
CA THR A 224 -2.63 -7.83 -14.93
C THR A 224 -2.74 -8.67 -13.65
N GLN A 225 -1.83 -8.47 -12.69
CA GLN A 225 -1.73 -9.30 -11.48
C GLN A 225 -2.09 -8.52 -10.20
N GLY A 226 -2.48 -7.25 -10.32
CA GLY A 226 -2.74 -6.38 -9.17
C GLY A 226 -1.45 -5.89 -8.51
N ALA A 227 -1.58 -5.17 -7.39
CA ALA A 227 -0.42 -4.59 -6.69
C ALA A 227 0.60 -5.68 -6.30
N PHE A 228 1.88 -5.39 -6.51
CA PHE A 228 2.96 -6.25 -6.07
C PHE A 228 3.32 -5.93 -4.62
N VAL A 229 3.43 -6.96 -3.77
CA VAL A 229 3.79 -6.80 -2.36
C VAL A 229 5.01 -7.68 -2.04
N MET A 230 6.13 -7.06 -1.69
CA MET A 230 7.32 -7.75 -1.21
C MET A 230 7.39 -7.62 0.31
N ASN A 231 7.18 -8.73 1.02
CA ASN A 231 7.38 -8.80 2.47
C ASN A 231 8.87 -8.95 2.77
N LEU A 232 9.39 -8.09 3.65
CA LEU A 232 10.78 -8.13 4.12
C LEU A 232 10.89 -8.75 5.52
N ARG A 233 9.75 -8.77 6.23
CA ARG A 233 9.55 -9.39 7.53
C ARG A 233 8.08 -9.79 7.71
#